data_AF-A0A7C3YFY8-F1
#
_entry.id   AF-A0A7C3YFY8-F1
#
_cell.length_a   1.000
_cell.length_b   1.000
_cell.length_c   1.000
_cell.angle_alpha   90.00
_cell.angle_beta   90.00
_cell.angle_gamma   90.00
#
_symmetry.space_group_name_H-M   'P 1'
#
loop_
_entity.id
_entity.type
_entity.pdbx_description
1 polymer ?
#
loop_
_entity_poly.entity_id
_entity_poly.type
_entity_poly.pdbx_seq_one_letter_code
_entity_poly.pdbx_strand_id
1 'polypeptide(L)'
;MMKEKLKIPEENIEIKKRILGFRNEFSTIEAIEYRSLAVWYGNLIPKYLWKNWKDELKKEGWTWQKFLKLLKYLTNYAVNYVEGEISWEDFIKKVLKDLNGELGEAIKKGR
;
A
#
# COMPACT_ATOMS: atom_id res chain seq x y z
N MET A 1 -0.40 -13.95 -16.65
CA MET A 1 0.24 -12.80 -15.94
C MET A 1 -0.22 -12.79 -14.48
N MET A 2 0.57 -12.28 -13.53
CA MET A 2 0.24 -12.22 -12.09
C MET A 2 -1.11 -11.55 -11.77
N LYS A 3 -1.56 -10.61 -12.63
CA LYS A 3 -2.85 -9.89 -12.51
C LYS A 3 -4.06 -10.80 -12.26
N GLU A 4 -4.07 -12.03 -12.77
CA GLU A 4 -5.21 -12.94 -12.64
C GLU A 4 -5.20 -13.74 -11.32
N LYS A 5 -4.06 -13.74 -10.60
CA LYS A 5 -3.89 -14.51 -9.35
C LYS A 5 -4.13 -13.68 -8.10
N LEU A 6 -3.77 -12.38 -8.13
CA LEU A 6 -3.96 -11.49 -6.98
C LEU A 6 -5.35 -10.87 -7.01
N LYS A 7 -6.24 -11.37 -6.17
CA LYS A 7 -7.57 -10.78 -5.96
C LYS A 7 -7.47 -9.48 -5.18
N ILE A 8 -8.40 -8.55 -5.44
CA ILE A 8 -8.60 -7.37 -4.60
C ILE A 8 -9.10 -7.88 -3.23
N PRO A 9 -8.34 -7.71 -2.14
CA PRO A 9 -8.82 -8.08 -0.82
C PRO A 9 -9.94 -7.13 -0.40
N GLU A 10 -10.86 -7.60 0.43
CA GLU A 10 -11.89 -6.73 1.02
C GLU A 10 -11.25 -5.55 1.77
N GLU A 11 -11.91 -4.41 1.78
CA GLU A 11 -11.44 -3.25 2.53
C GLU A 11 -11.47 -3.55 4.03
N ASN A 12 -10.32 -3.40 4.70
CA ASN A 12 -10.28 -3.46 6.15
C ASN A 12 -10.47 -2.05 6.73
N ILE A 13 -11.73 -1.69 6.98
CA ILE A 13 -12.12 -0.38 7.52
C ILE A 13 -11.43 -0.06 8.85
N GLU A 14 -11.12 -1.07 9.66
CA GLU A 14 -10.42 -0.88 10.94
C GLU A 14 -8.99 -0.36 10.75
N ILE A 15 -8.30 -0.79 9.69
CA ILE A 15 -6.99 -0.24 9.33
C ILE A 15 -7.09 1.25 9.00
N LYS A 16 -8.09 1.63 8.20
CA LYS A 16 -8.34 3.04 7.85
C LYS A 16 -8.62 3.88 9.10
N LYS A 17 -9.49 3.38 9.99
CA LYS A 17 -9.80 4.05 11.27
C LYS A 17 -8.57 4.25 12.14
N ARG A 18 -7.72 3.23 12.29
CA ARG A 18 -6.47 3.33 13.07
C ARG A 18 -5.51 4.36 12.52
N ILE A 19 -5.35 4.41 11.20
CA ILE A 19 -4.49 5.41 10.54
C ILE A 19 -5.03 6.82 10.78
N LEU A 20 -6.35 7.02 10.62
CA LEU A 20 -6.99 8.31 10.87
C LEU A 20 -6.91 8.73 12.35
N GLY A 21 -7.07 7.78 13.28
CA GLY A 21 -6.92 8.01 14.71
C GLY A 21 -5.50 8.49 15.04
N PHE A 22 -4.48 7.75 14.58
CA PHE A 22 -3.09 8.18 14.69
C PHE A 22 -2.89 9.57 14.07
N ARG A 23 -3.48 9.84 12.91
CA ARG A 23 -3.34 11.15 12.26
C ARG A 23 -3.89 12.31 13.12
N ASN A 24 -5.05 12.10 13.73
CA ASN A 24 -5.72 13.15 14.49
C ASN A 24 -5.03 13.44 15.83
N GLU A 25 -4.30 12.48 16.40
CA GLU A 25 -3.53 12.66 17.64
C GLU A 25 -2.37 13.67 17.51
N PHE A 26 -1.90 13.96 16.29
CA PHE A 26 -0.75 14.84 16.05
C PHE A 26 -1.08 16.00 15.10
N SER A 27 -2.36 16.38 14.99
CA SER A 27 -2.86 17.36 14.01
C SER A 27 -2.45 18.83 14.23
N THR A 28 -1.57 19.12 15.19
CA THR A 28 -1.13 20.49 15.52
C THR A 28 0.05 20.98 14.67
N ILE A 29 0.57 20.17 13.75
CA ILE A 29 1.75 20.48 12.92
C ILE A 29 1.37 20.29 11.43
N GLU A 30 1.87 21.17 10.56
CA GLU A 30 1.49 21.28 9.14
C GLU A 30 1.63 20.01 8.27
N ALA A 31 1.00 20.07 7.10
CA ALA A 31 -0.14 19.21 6.77
C ALA A 31 0.13 18.10 5.73
N ILE A 32 1.36 17.87 5.25
CA ILE A 32 1.64 16.90 4.16
C ILE A 32 2.56 15.76 4.60
N GLU A 33 3.67 16.07 5.29
CA GLU A 33 4.61 15.04 5.76
C GLU A 33 3.94 14.08 6.74
N TYR A 34 3.03 14.61 7.55
CA TYR A 34 2.34 13.83 8.55
C TYR A 34 1.24 12.93 7.96
N ARG A 35 0.58 13.34 6.86
CA ARG A 35 -0.33 12.44 6.12
C ARG A 35 0.41 11.24 5.56
N SER A 36 1.58 11.50 4.98
CA SER A 36 2.47 10.44 4.49
C SER A 36 2.92 9.55 5.65
N LEU A 37 3.35 10.12 6.77
CA LEU A 37 3.75 9.34 7.95
C LEU A 37 2.61 8.46 8.49
N ALA A 38 1.40 9.01 8.56
CA ALA A 38 0.23 8.31 9.08
C ALA A 38 -0.09 7.03 8.28
N VAL A 39 -0.01 7.06 6.95
CA VAL A 39 -0.29 5.85 6.14
C VAL A 39 0.75 4.74 6.33
N TRP A 40 1.93 5.07 6.85
CA TRP A 40 2.98 4.13 7.23
C TRP A 40 2.88 3.66 8.69
N TYR A 41 1.92 4.17 9.47
CA TYR A 41 1.71 3.79 10.87
C TYR A 41 1.61 2.27 11.03
N GLY A 42 2.54 1.70 11.80
CA GLY A 42 2.63 0.27 12.08
C GLY A 42 2.79 -0.64 10.85
N ASN A 43 3.03 -0.07 9.66
CA ASN A 43 2.92 -0.74 8.37
C ASN A 43 1.57 -1.47 8.20
N LEU A 44 0.45 -0.92 8.69
CA LEU A 44 -0.84 -1.62 8.70
C LEU A 44 -1.32 -1.99 7.29
N ILE A 45 -1.34 -1.03 6.36
CA ILE A 45 -1.71 -1.28 4.95
C ILE A 45 -0.74 -2.31 4.31
N PRO A 46 0.59 -2.10 4.32
CA PRO A 46 1.51 -3.09 3.77
C PRO A 46 1.36 -4.50 4.36
N LYS A 47 1.21 -4.63 5.68
CA LYS A 47 1.05 -5.93 6.35
C LYS A 47 -0.23 -6.61 5.92
N TYR A 48 -1.32 -5.87 5.78
CA TYR A 48 -2.60 -6.41 5.33
C TYR A 48 -2.53 -6.94 3.91
N LEU A 49 -1.98 -6.15 2.99
CA LEU A 49 -1.83 -6.56 1.59
C LEU A 49 -0.89 -7.75 1.46
N TRP A 50 0.26 -7.70 2.13
CA TRP A 50 1.20 -8.82 2.12
C TRP A 50 0.58 -10.09 2.71
N LYS A 51 -0.17 -10.00 3.81
CA LYS A 51 -0.86 -11.17 4.38
C LYS A 51 -1.78 -11.86 3.36
N ASN A 52 -2.47 -11.08 2.53
CA ASN A 52 -3.40 -11.60 1.52
C ASN A 52 -2.72 -12.09 0.23
N TRP A 53 -1.51 -11.63 -0.08
CA TRP A 53 -0.87 -11.88 -1.38
C TRP A 53 0.50 -12.57 -1.29
N LYS A 54 1.04 -12.80 -0.09
CA LYS A 54 2.43 -13.23 0.14
C LYS A 54 2.79 -14.51 -0.62
N ASP A 55 1.87 -15.45 -0.76
CA ASP A 55 2.19 -16.77 -1.29
C ASP A 55 2.36 -16.70 -2.81
N GLU A 56 1.54 -15.90 -3.49
CA GLU A 56 1.67 -15.56 -4.91
C GLU A 56 2.87 -14.64 -5.15
N LEU A 57 3.03 -13.60 -4.34
CA LEU A 57 4.13 -12.64 -4.47
C LEU A 57 5.49 -13.34 -4.33
N LYS A 58 5.64 -14.25 -3.36
CA LYS A 58 6.89 -15.01 -3.17
C LYS A 58 7.22 -15.90 -4.36
N LYS A 59 6.23 -16.57 -4.97
CA LYS A 59 6.43 -17.38 -6.19
C LYS A 59 6.99 -16.55 -7.35
N GLU A 60 6.79 -15.24 -7.31
CA GLU A 60 7.15 -14.29 -8.37
C GLU A 60 8.39 -13.46 -8.01
N GLY A 61 9.14 -13.89 -6.97
CA GLY A 61 10.42 -13.28 -6.58
C GLY A 61 10.30 -12.01 -5.73
N TRP A 62 9.11 -11.71 -5.20
CA TRP A 62 8.93 -10.63 -4.24
C TRP A 62 9.37 -11.05 -2.84
N THR A 63 10.07 -10.14 -2.18
CA THR A 63 10.31 -10.17 -0.73
C THR A 63 9.51 -9.08 -0.05
N TRP A 64 9.37 -9.17 1.27
CA TRP A 64 8.74 -8.11 2.07
C TRP A 64 9.41 -6.75 1.83
N GLN A 65 10.75 -6.70 1.79
CA GLN A 65 11.50 -5.46 1.56
C GLN A 65 11.24 -4.86 0.18
N LYS A 66 11.19 -5.70 -0.87
CA LYS A 66 10.85 -5.25 -2.24
C LYS A 66 9.41 -4.72 -2.30
N PHE A 67 8.48 -5.40 -1.62
CA PHE A 67 7.09 -4.98 -1.56
C PHE A 67 6.92 -3.64 -0.86
N LEU A 68 7.61 -3.42 0.27
CA LEU A 68 7.67 -2.12 0.94
C LEU A 68 8.27 -1.04 0.03
N LYS A 69 9.35 -1.36 -0.69
CA LYS A 69 9.95 -0.43 -1.67
C LYS A 69 8.93 -0.01 -2.72
N LEU A 70 8.14 -0.94 -3.27
CA LEU A 70 7.08 -0.62 -4.22
C LEU A 70 6.03 0.31 -3.60
N LEU A 71 5.49 -0.05 -2.43
CA LEU A 71 4.46 0.75 -1.78
C LEU A 71 4.95 2.16 -1.40
N LYS A 72 6.26 2.36 -1.17
CA LYS A 72 6.85 3.69 -0.97
C LYS A 72 6.60 4.63 -2.15
N TYR A 73 6.68 4.14 -3.38
CA TYR A 73 6.34 4.92 -4.58
C TYR A 73 4.83 5.22 -4.70
N LEU A 74 3.99 4.53 -3.93
CA LEU A 74 2.54 4.66 -3.95
C LEU A 74 1.98 5.35 -2.69
N THR A 75 2.85 6.01 -1.91
CA THR A 75 2.46 6.70 -0.67
C THR A 75 1.32 7.69 -0.90
N ASN A 76 1.36 8.49 -1.96
CA ASN A 76 0.29 9.45 -2.26
C ASN A 76 -1.06 8.76 -2.55
N TYR A 77 -1.06 7.60 -3.22
CA TYR A 77 -2.30 6.86 -3.44
C TYR A 77 -2.86 6.29 -2.13
N ALA A 78 -1.99 5.83 -1.22
CA ALA A 78 -2.42 5.39 0.10
C ALA A 78 -3.01 6.56 0.91
N VAL A 79 -2.41 7.75 0.83
CA VAL A 79 -2.95 8.98 1.44
C VAL A 79 -4.33 9.29 0.88
N ASN A 80 -4.46 9.39 -0.44
CA ASN A 80 -5.73 9.68 -1.10
C ASN A 80 -6.83 8.66 -0.73
N TYR A 81 -6.48 7.38 -0.59
CA TYR A 81 -7.41 6.36 -0.12
C TYR A 81 -7.87 6.61 1.33
N VAL A 82 -6.92 6.87 2.23
CA VAL A 82 -7.22 7.12 3.65
C VAL A 82 -8.05 8.38 3.84
N GLU A 83 -7.77 9.43 3.08
CA GLU A 83 -8.54 10.69 3.07
C GLU A 83 -9.90 10.56 2.36
N GLY A 84 -10.15 9.46 1.65
CA GLY A 84 -11.40 9.22 0.94
C GLY A 84 -11.49 9.90 -0.44
N GLU A 85 -10.38 10.39 -0.97
CA GLU A 85 -10.28 10.95 -2.32
C GLU A 85 -10.33 9.87 -3.41
N ILE A 86 -9.88 8.65 -3.10
CA ILE A 86 -10.05 7.48 -3.97
C ILE A 86 -10.61 6.29 -3.19
N SER A 87 -11.28 5.38 -3.88
CA SER A 87 -11.79 4.15 -3.28
C SER A 87 -10.67 3.18 -2.92
N TRP A 88 -10.96 2.23 -2.02
CA TRP A 88 -10.06 1.09 -1.77
C TRP A 88 -9.74 0.34 -3.06
N GLU A 89 -10.77 0.08 -3.87
CA GLU A 89 -10.62 -0.65 -5.13
C GLU A 89 -9.66 0.05 -6.09
N ASP A 90 -9.75 1.38 -6.21
CA ASP A 90 -8.87 2.18 -7.07
C ASP A 90 -7.41 2.15 -6.58
N PHE A 91 -7.21 2.27 -5.25
CA PHE A 91 -5.89 2.12 -4.65
C PHE A 91 -5.30 0.75 -4.96
N ILE A 92 -6.06 -0.33 -4.75
CA ILE A 92 -5.59 -1.69 -5.02
C ILE A 92 -5.33 -1.91 -6.51
N LYS A 93 -6.20 -1.42 -7.40
CA LYS A 93 -5.96 -1.48 -8.85
C LYS A 93 -4.64 -0.80 -9.23
N LYS A 94 -4.30 0.33 -8.61
CA LYS A 94 -3.00 0.99 -8.82
C LYS A 94 -1.84 0.12 -8.34
N VAL A 95 -1.91 -0.42 -7.12
CA VAL A 95 -0.88 -1.32 -6.57
C VAL A 95 -0.67 -2.54 -7.48
N LEU A 96 -1.75 -3.17 -7.93
CA LEU A 96 -1.69 -4.31 -8.86
C LEU A 96 -1.11 -3.90 -10.22
N LYS A 97 -1.46 -2.72 -10.74
CA LYS A 97 -0.88 -2.20 -11.99
C LYS A 97 0.64 -2.08 -11.88
N ASP A 98 1.16 -1.53 -10.78
CA ASP A 98 2.60 -1.31 -10.64
C ASP A 98 3.38 -2.58 -10.25
N LEU A 99 2.77 -3.47 -9.46
CA LEU A 99 3.32 -4.81 -9.19
C LEU A 99 3.60 -5.58 -10.49
N ASN A 100 2.72 -5.44 -11.47
CA ASN A 100 2.78 -6.12 -12.77
C ASN A 100 3.43 -5.27 -13.87
N GLY A 101 3.82 -4.04 -13.55
CA GLY A 101 4.36 -3.07 -14.51
C GLY A 101 5.88 -2.99 -14.47
N GLU A 102 6.41 -2.03 -15.21
CA GLU A 102 7.85 -1.77 -15.30
C GLU A 102 8.49 -1.47 -13.93
N LEU A 103 7.77 -0.77 -13.05
CA LEU A 103 8.23 -0.49 -11.68
C LEU A 103 8.45 -1.78 -10.89
N GLY A 104 7.50 -2.72 -10.94
CA GLY A 104 7.61 -4.01 -10.27
C GLY A 104 8.79 -4.83 -10.79
N GLU A 105 8.97 -4.86 -12.11
CA GLU A 105 10.12 -5.53 -12.74
C GLU A 105 11.45 -4.89 -12.36
N ALA A 106 11.53 -3.55 -12.32
CA ALA A 106 12.73 -2.82 -11.91
C ALA A 106 13.12 -3.16 -10.46
N ILE A 107 12.16 -3.10 -9.54
CA ILE A 107 12.38 -3.42 -8.11
C ILE A 107 12.82 -4.86 -7.92
N LYS A 108 12.21 -5.83 -8.65
CA LYS A 108 12.61 -7.23 -8.58
C LYS A 108 14.06 -7.43 -9.00
N LYS A 109 14.52 -6.69 -10.01
CA LYS A 109 15.90 -6.69 -10.54
C LYS A 109 16.89 -5.88 -9.69
N GLY A 110 16.45 -5.29 -8.57
CA GLY A 110 17.31 -4.50 -7.69
C GLY A 110 17.63 -3.10 -8.22
N ARG A 111 16.88 -2.62 -9.22
CA ARG A 111 16.97 -1.25 -9.74
C ARG A 111 16.06 -0.32 -8.94
#